data_AF-A0A556UXQ6-F1
#
_entry.id   AF-A0A556UXQ6-F1
#
_cell.length_a   1.000
_cell.length_b   1.000
_cell.length_c   1.000
_cell.angle_alpha   90.00
_cell.angle_beta   90.00
_cell.angle_gamma   90.00
#
_symmetry.space_group_name_H-M   'P 1'
#
loop_
_entity.id
_entity.type
_entity.pdbx_description
1 polymer ?
#
loop_
_entity_poly.entity_id
_entity_poly.type
_entity_poly.pdbx_seq_one_letter_code
_entity_poly.pdbx_strand_id
1 'polypeptide(L)'
;MKRVQNMRHNRRYATTAGTQNMPDRTYDLKIGQPTVSYFLKQAAGIEKGAGKTGHETAGMVSVRAVYEIAQVKAQDECFKIQDASMQKVVKSIIGSARSLGIEVVKDLSPEDYAEFLRQREERLKEEAAANMEAATEKKK
;
A
#
# COMPACT_ATOMS: atom_id res chain seq x y z
N MET A 1 15.22 -12.92 -26.84
CA MET A 1 13.93 -12.64 -26.17
C MET A 1 13.39 -13.84 -25.36
N LYS A 2 14.17 -14.44 -24.45
CA LYS A 2 13.70 -15.55 -23.57
C LYS A 2 14.41 -15.57 -22.19
N ARG A 3 14.50 -14.44 -21.49
CA ARG A 3 15.14 -14.36 -20.15
C ARG A 3 14.19 -14.07 -18.98
N VAL A 4 12.88 -13.93 -19.22
CA VAL A 4 11.95 -13.39 -18.20
C VAL A 4 11.05 -14.46 -17.55
N GLN A 5 10.99 -15.68 -18.07
CA GLN A 5 9.98 -16.67 -17.65
C GLN A 5 10.38 -17.62 -16.51
N ASN A 6 11.48 -17.42 -15.78
CA ASN A 6 11.85 -18.38 -14.73
C ASN A 6 12.56 -17.77 -13.50
N MET A 7 12.08 -16.63 -13.00
CA MET A 7 12.38 -16.21 -11.62
C MET A 7 11.26 -16.70 -10.69
N ARG A 8 11.42 -17.95 -10.24
CA ARG A 8 10.46 -18.68 -9.42
C ARG A 8 10.40 -18.13 -7.99
N HIS A 9 9.26 -17.55 -7.64
CA HIS A 9 8.38 -17.97 -6.54
C HIS A 9 8.81 -17.85 -5.05
N ASN A 10 9.62 -16.88 -4.63
CA ASN A 10 9.71 -16.56 -3.18
C ASN A 10 9.83 -15.06 -2.87
N ARG A 11 8.91 -14.24 -3.40
CA ARG A 11 8.65 -12.92 -2.84
C ARG A 11 7.41 -13.03 -1.97
N ARG A 12 7.57 -12.82 -0.66
CA ARG A 12 6.47 -12.78 0.32
C ARG A 12 5.63 -11.54 0.03
N TYR A 13 4.58 -11.71 -0.77
CA TYR A 13 3.59 -10.66 -1.03
C TYR A 13 2.42 -10.80 -0.07
N ALA A 14 1.89 -9.69 0.44
CA ALA A 14 0.68 -9.70 1.26
C ALA A 14 -0.55 -9.92 0.37
N THR A 15 -0.93 -11.18 0.14
CA THR A 15 -2.09 -11.61 -0.65
C THR A 15 -3.31 -11.83 0.22
N THR A 16 -4.50 -11.55 -0.31
CA THR A 16 -5.76 -11.92 0.35
C THR A 16 -6.04 -13.41 0.10
N ALA A 17 -6.22 -14.19 1.17
CA ALA A 17 -6.70 -15.57 1.08
C ALA A 17 -8.16 -15.63 1.54
N GLY A 18 -9.06 -16.08 0.66
CA GLY A 18 -10.46 -16.33 1.00
C GLY A 18 -10.69 -17.83 1.14
N THR A 19 -11.31 -18.25 2.24
CA THR A 19 -11.72 -19.65 2.45
C THR A 19 -13.23 -19.75 2.29
N GLN A 20 -13.70 -20.52 1.32
CA GLN A 20 -15.12 -20.79 1.13
C GLN A 20 -15.46 -22.16 1.76
N ASN A 21 -16.38 -22.16 2.73
CA ASN A 21 -16.83 -23.38 3.39
C ASN A 21 -18.02 -23.97 2.63
N MET A 22 -17.85 -25.17 2.11
CA MET A 22 -18.93 -25.96 1.53
C MET A 22 -19.56 -26.86 2.62
N PRO A 23 -20.86 -27.23 2.51
CA PRO A 23 -21.58 -27.96 3.57
C PRO A 23 -20.98 -29.33 3.92
N ASP A 24 -20.14 -29.88 3.05
CA ASP A 24 -19.41 -31.13 3.15
C ASP A 24 -18.08 -31.03 3.93
N ARG A 25 -17.82 -29.89 4.61
CA ARG A 25 -16.54 -29.60 5.31
C ARG A 25 -15.32 -29.56 4.36
N THR A 26 -15.57 -29.42 3.06
CA THR A 26 -14.53 -29.14 2.07
C THR A 26 -14.25 -27.65 2.05
N TYR A 27 -12.97 -27.29 2.04
CA TYR A 27 -12.51 -25.89 1.98
C TYR A 27 -11.92 -25.60 0.61
N ASP A 28 -12.48 -24.62 -0.08
CA ASP A 28 -11.85 -24.06 -1.28
C ASP A 28 -11.05 -22.81 -0.90
N LEU A 29 -9.76 -22.82 -1.24
CA LEU A 29 -8.81 -21.75 -0.92
C LEU A 29 -8.52 -20.97 -2.19
N LYS A 30 -9.06 -19.75 -2.28
CA LYS A 30 -8.78 -18.85 -3.38
C LYS A 30 -7.71 -17.83 -2.97
N ILE A 31 -6.60 -17.84 -3.71
CA ILE A 31 -5.51 -16.88 -3.52
C ILE A 31 -5.75 -15.71 -4.48
N GLY A 32 -6.07 -14.55 -3.91
CA GLY A 32 -6.27 -13.31 -4.65
C GLY A 32 -4.96 -12.55 -4.90
N GLN A 33 -5.10 -11.41 -5.58
CA GLN A 33 -3.99 -10.49 -5.77
C GLN A 33 -3.52 -9.85 -4.44
N PRO A 34 -2.31 -9.25 -4.42
CA PRO A 34 -1.85 -8.49 -3.28
C PRO A 34 -2.81 -7.37 -2.86
N THR A 35 -2.76 -7.02 -1.57
CA THR A 35 -3.60 -5.95 -1.03
C THR A 35 -3.26 -4.59 -1.64
N VAL A 36 -4.25 -3.69 -1.71
CA VAL A 36 -4.04 -2.31 -2.19
C VAL A 36 -3.01 -1.58 -1.34
N SER A 37 -2.98 -1.84 -0.03
CA SER A 37 -1.96 -1.30 0.87
C SER A 37 -0.54 -1.68 0.44
N TYR A 38 -0.33 -2.93 0.02
CA TYR A 38 0.97 -3.37 -0.48
C TYR A 38 1.38 -2.62 -1.75
N PHE A 39 0.48 -2.49 -2.73
CA PHE A 39 0.77 -1.76 -3.96
C PHE A 39 1.08 -0.29 -3.72
N LEU A 40 0.32 0.38 -2.86
CA LEU A 40 0.54 1.79 -2.53
C LEU A 40 1.85 2.00 -1.79
N LYS A 41 2.20 1.11 -0.86
CA LYS A 41 3.48 1.15 -0.15
C LYS A 41 4.67 0.97 -1.09
N GLN A 42 4.57 0.04 -2.04
CA GLN A 42 5.62 -0.16 -3.06
C GLN A 42 5.73 1.03 -4.00
N ALA A 43 4.60 1.59 -4.47
CA ALA A 43 4.59 2.77 -5.32
C ALA A 43 5.15 4.01 -4.62
N ALA A 44 4.91 4.14 -3.30
CA ALA A 44 5.43 5.22 -2.48
C ALA A 44 6.83 4.93 -1.92
N GLY A 45 7.42 3.75 -2.13
CA GLY A 45 8.71 3.37 -1.56
C GLY A 45 8.76 3.32 -0.02
N ILE A 46 7.62 3.12 0.66
CA ILE A 46 7.53 3.13 2.12
C ILE A 46 7.26 1.74 2.69
N GLU A 47 7.83 1.42 3.85
CA GLU A 47 7.55 0.16 4.55
C GLU A 47 6.35 0.31 5.51
N LYS A 48 6.32 1.42 6.26
CA LYS A 48 5.30 1.76 7.24
C LYS A 48 4.49 2.97 6.77
N GLY A 49 3.17 2.89 6.93
CA GLY A 49 2.26 4.02 6.73
C GLY A 49 2.38 5.03 7.87
N ALA A 50 1.61 6.11 7.80
CA ALA A 50 1.58 7.16 8.82
C ALA A 50 1.14 6.61 10.19
N GLY A 51 1.77 7.06 11.27
CA GLY A 51 1.36 6.73 12.64
C GLY A 51 0.04 7.43 13.03
N LYS A 52 -0.11 8.69 12.60
CA LYS A 52 -1.26 9.57 12.80
C LYS A 52 -1.74 10.10 11.45
N THR A 53 -2.55 9.31 10.77
CA THR A 53 -3.15 9.66 9.48
C THR A 53 -3.79 11.05 9.50
N GLY A 54 -3.36 11.94 8.60
CA GLY A 54 -3.88 13.31 8.47
C GLY A 54 -3.05 14.39 9.13
N HIS A 55 -2.19 14.05 10.09
CA HIS A 55 -1.19 14.97 10.66
C HIS A 55 0.18 14.81 9.99
N GLU A 56 0.49 13.59 9.56
CA GLU A 56 1.74 13.23 8.93
C GLU A 56 1.48 12.58 7.57
N THR A 57 2.22 13.06 6.57
CA THR A 57 2.25 12.45 5.24
C THR A 57 3.36 11.42 5.23
N ALA A 58 3.02 10.16 5.00
CA ALA A 58 3.96 9.07 4.91
C ALA A 58 4.59 8.96 3.52
N GLY A 59 3.89 9.34 2.46
CA GLY A 59 4.45 9.24 1.11
C GLY A 59 3.64 9.99 0.08
N MET A 60 4.20 10.12 -1.10
CA MET A 60 3.54 10.72 -2.26
C MET A 60 3.48 9.70 -3.39
N VAL A 61 2.36 9.67 -4.10
CA VAL A 61 2.14 8.79 -5.26
C VAL A 61 1.50 9.59 -6.38
N SER A 62 1.93 9.33 -7.61
CA SER A 62 1.35 10.00 -8.78
C SER A 62 -0.01 9.42 -9.17
N VAL A 63 -0.87 10.23 -9.78
CA VAL A 63 -2.16 9.76 -10.33
C VAL A 63 -1.96 8.63 -11.34
N ARG A 64 -0.87 8.66 -12.11
CA ARG A 64 -0.51 7.60 -13.06
C ARG A 64 -0.30 6.25 -12.35
N ALA A 65 0.47 6.24 -11.27
CA ALA A 65 0.72 5.02 -10.51
C ALA A 65 -0.59 4.45 -9.92
N VAL A 66 -1.49 5.32 -9.45
CA VAL A 66 -2.82 4.89 -8.97
C VAL A 66 -3.63 4.22 -10.09
N TYR A 67 -3.58 4.75 -11.31
CA TYR A 67 -4.27 4.17 -12.45
C TYR A 67 -3.69 2.81 -12.88
N GLU A 68 -2.37 2.66 -12.85
CA GLU A 68 -1.71 1.38 -13.12
C GLU A 68 -2.09 0.31 -12.07
N ILE A 69 -2.11 0.68 -10.79
CA ILE A 69 -2.59 -0.20 -9.70
C ILE A 69 -4.07 -0.56 -9.90
N ALA A 70 -4.90 0.39 -10.32
CA ALA A 70 -6.32 0.15 -10.57
C ALA A 70 -6.55 -0.86 -11.70
N GLN A 71 -5.78 -0.78 -12.78
CA GLN A 71 -5.89 -1.74 -13.89
C GLN A 71 -5.51 -3.16 -13.45
N VAL A 72 -4.45 -3.31 -12.67
CA VAL A 72 -4.02 -4.61 -12.14
C VAL A 72 -5.09 -5.18 -11.21
N LYS A 73 -5.58 -4.35 -10.28
CA LYS A 73 -6.54 -4.77 -9.25
C LYS A 73 -7.95 -5.01 -9.79
N ALA A 74 -8.35 -4.34 -10.88
CA ALA A 74 -9.64 -4.54 -11.53
C ALA A 74 -9.81 -5.96 -12.09
N GLN A 75 -8.72 -6.71 -12.30
CA GLN A 75 -8.78 -8.11 -12.74
C GLN A 75 -9.15 -9.10 -11.62
N ASP A 76 -9.17 -8.64 -10.37
CA ASP A 76 -9.48 -9.48 -9.21
C ASP A 76 -10.97 -9.84 -9.15
N GLU A 77 -11.30 -11.03 -8.64
CA GLU A 77 -12.68 -11.54 -8.61
C GLU A 77 -13.61 -10.61 -7.85
N CYS A 78 -13.13 -9.98 -6.76
CA CYS A 78 -13.92 -9.04 -5.96
C CYS A 78 -14.44 -7.84 -6.77
N PHE A 79 -13.67 -7.35 -7.74
CA PHE A 79 -14.08 -6.19 -8.56
C PHE A 79 -14.95 -6.61 -9.74
N LYS A 80 -14.70 -7.80 -10.30
CA LYS A 80 -15.54 -8.40 -11.36
C LYS A 80 -16.96 -8.67 -10.88
N ILE A 81 -17.12 -9.16 -9.65
CA ILE A 81 -18.43 -9.44 -9.05
C ILE A 81 -19.23 -8.16 -8.82
N GLN A 82 -18.56 -7.04 -8.57
CA GLN A 82 -19.20 -5.76 -8.26
C GLN A 82 -19.53 -4.90 -9.50
N ASP A 83 -19.20 -5.37 -10.70
CA ASP A 83 -19.31 -4.66 -11.98
C ASP A 83 -18.82 -3.19 -11.87
N ALA A 84 -17.71 -3.03 -11.14
CA ALA A 84 -17.25 -1.72 -10.73
C ALA A 84 -16.60 -1.01 -11.92
N SER A 85 -17.16 0.15 -12.29
CA SER A 85 -16.51 1.03 -13.28
C SER A 85 -15.09 1.39 -12.82
N MET A 86 -14.18 1.57 -13.77
CA MET A 86 -12.77 1.91 -13.48
C MET A 86 -12.63 3.13 -12.56
N GLN A 87 -13.53 4.11 -12.70
CA GLN A 87 -13.59 5.29 -11.84
C GLN A 87 -13.84 4.95 -10.36
N LYS A 88 -14.73 3.97 -10.10
CA LYS A 88 -15.05 3.51 -8.74
C LYS A 88 -13.85 2.80 -8.11
N VAL A 89 -13.14 1.99 -8.88
CA VAL A 89 -11.91 1.30 -8.44
C VAL A 89 -10.83 2.32 -8.09
N VAL A 90 -10.59 3.30 -8.96
CA VAL A 90 -9.62 4.39 -8.71
C VAL A 90 -9.99 5.17 -7.46
N LYS A 91 -11.25 5.54 -7.27
CA LYS A 91 -11.72 6.26 -6.08
C LYS A 91 -11.51 5.44 -4.80
N SER A 92 -11.71 4.13 -4.84
CA SER A 92 -11.46 3.23 -3.72
C SER A 92 -9.97 3.16 -3.36
N ILE A 93 -9.09 3.13 -4.36
CA ILE A 93 -7.64 3.13 -4.15
C ILE A 93 -7.17 4.47 -3.58
N ILE A 94 -7.70 5.60 -4.07
CA ILE A 94 -7.41 6.93 -3.52
C ILE A 94 -7.84 7.02 -2.05
N GLY A 95 -9.02 6.50 -1.72
CA GLY A 95 -9.47 6.40 -0.32
C GLY A 95 -8.50 5.60 0.55
N SER A 96 -8.00 4.47 0.02
CA SER A 96 -7.01 3.64 0.70
C SER A 96 -5.67 4.35 0.89
N ALA A 97 -5.23 5.14 -0.09
CA ALA A 97 -4.02 5.96 0.01
C ALA A 97 -4.14 6.99 1.12
N ARG A 98 -5.28 7.69 1.19
CA ARG A 98 -5.55 8.67 2.25
C ARG A 98 -5.48 8.05 3.64
N SER A 99 -6.05 6.85 3.83
CA SER A 99 -6.00 6.15 5.12
C SER A 99 -4.58 5.77 5.55
N LEU A 100 -3.68 5.52 4.60
CA LEU A 100 -2.26 5.23 4.86
C LEU A 100 -1.41 6.49 5.08
N GLY A 101 -1.99 7.68 4.92
CA GLY A 101 -1.27 8.96 4.94
C GLY A 101 -0.45 9.19 3.67
N ILE A 102 -0.85 8.61 2.55
CA ILE A 102 -0.22 8.81 1.25
C ILE A 102 -0.97 9.89 0.49
N GLU A 103 -0.26 10.92 0.05
CA GLU A 103 -0.79 12.01 -0.75
C GLU A 103 -0.71 11.68 -2.25
N VAL A 104 -1.79 11.99 -2.98
CA VAL A 104 -1.86 11.73 -4.42
C VAL A 104 -1.62 13.04 -5.17
N VAL A 105 -0.50 13.11 -5.90
CA VAL A 105 -0.06 14.30 -6.63
C VAL A 105 -0.21 14.06 -8.15
N LYS A 106 -0.50 15.11 -8.92
CA LYS A 106 -0.60 15.01 -10.39
C LYS A 106 0.76 14.82 -11.04
N ASP A 107 1.69 15.73 -10.71
CA ASP A 107 3.04 15.76 -11.25
C ASP A 107 4.02 15.62 -10.09
N LEU A 108 4.82 14.55 -10.10
CA LEU A 108 5.83 14.30 -9.07
C LEU A 108 7.20 14.58 -9.69
N SER A 109 7.82 15.70 -9.30
CA SER A 109 9.23 15.94 -9.61
C SER A 109 10.11 15.06 -8.72
N PRO A 110 11.17 14.43 -9.26
CA PRO A 110 12.14 13.69 -8.45
C PRO A 110 12.80 14.55 -7.36
N GLU A 111 12.97 15.85 -7.62
CA GLU A 111 13.62 16.81 -6.73
C GLU A 111 12.75 17.05 -5.49
N ASP A 112 11.48 17.39 -5.69
CA ASP A 112 10.51 17.62 -4.61
C ASP A 112 10.35 16.39 -3.71
N TYR A 113 10.37 15.21 -4.32
CA TYR A 113 10.27 13.96 -3.57
C TYR A 113 11.52 13.69 -2.71
N ALA A 114 12.72 14.04 -3.20
CA ALA A 114 13.95 13.90 -2.44
C ALA A 114 13.98 14.84 -1.23
N GLU A 115 13.49 16.07 -1.37
CA GLU A 115 13.34 16.99 -0.24
C GLU A 115 12.33 16.48 0.80
N PHE A 116 11.20 15.95 0.32
CA PHE A 116 10.19 15.35 1.19
C PHE A 116 10.76 14.19 2.01
N LEU A 117 11.57 13.31 1.41
CA LEU A 117 12.21 12.20 2.12
C LEU A 117 13.18 12.69 3.21
N ARG A 118 13.96 13.74 2.95
CA ARG A 118 14.85 14.33 3.95
C ARG A 118 14.08 14.88 5.15
N GLN A 119 13.03 15.67 4.89
CA GLN A 119 12.17 16.22 5.94
C GLN A 119 11.50 15.12 6.76
N ARG A 120 11.10 14.02 6.11
CA ARG A 120 10.49 12.88 6.78
C ARG A 120 11.49 12.15 7.67
N GLU A 121 12.72 11.94 7.21
CA GLU A 121 13.77 11.31 8.01
C GLU A 121 14.08 12.10 9.28
N GLU A 122 14.11 13.44 9.19
CA GLU A 122 14.30 14.32 10.34
C GLU A 122 13.15 14.16 11.36
N ARG A 123 11.89 14.25 10.92
CA ARG A 123 10.73 14.03 11.80
C ARG A 123 10.71 12.65 12.44
N LEU A 124 11.02 11.60 11.66
CA LEU A 124 11.07 10.23 12.19
C LEU A 124 12.17 10.06 13.23
N LYS A 125 13.31 10.74 13.09
CA LYS A 125 14.39 10.73 14.10
C LYS A 125 13.94 11.40 15.40
N GLU A 126 13.24 12.53 15.31
CA GLU A 126 12.67 13.23 16.47
C GLU A 126 11.61 12.38 17.18
N GLU A 127 10.68 11.80 16.42
CA GLU A 127 9.65 10.90 16.97
C GLU A 127 10.25 9.65 17.58
N ALA A 128 11.31 9.08 16.99
CA ALA A 128 12.01 7.94 17.55
C ALA A 128 12.72 8.31 18.86
N ALA A 129 13.38 9.46 18.93
CA ALA A 129 14.00 9.96 20.16
C ALA A 129 12.97 10.17 21.27
N ALA A 130 11.86 10.86 20.97
CA ALA A 130 10.78 11.10 21.93
C ALA A 130 10.11 9.80 22.39
N ASN A 131 9.90 8.84 21.49
CA ASN A 131 9.34 7.53 21.86
C ASN A 131 10.31 6.71 22.71
N MET A 132 11.61 6.80 22.49
CA MET A 132 12.62 6.14 23.32
C MET A 132 12.64 6.75 24.73
N GLU A 133 12.62 8.08 24.85
CA GLU A 133 12.55 8.78 26.13
C GLU A 133 11.26 8.38 26.90
N ALA A 134 10.10 8.43 26.25
CA ALA A 134 8.84 8.04 26.87
C ALA A 134 8.79 6.56 27.29
N ALA A 135 9.51 5.67 26.60
CA ALA A 135 9.62 4.26 26.97
C ALA A 135 10.51 4.04 28.19
N THR A 136 11.51 4.90 28.42
CA THR A 136 12.38 4.84 29.61
C THR A 136 11.65 5.30 30.88
N GLU A 137 10.74 6.27 30.77
CA GLU A 137 9.98 6.80 31.92
C GLU A 137 8.89 5.85 32.41
N LYS A 138 8.20 5.13 31.50
CA LYS A 138 7.14 4.18 31.88
C LYS A 138 7.65 2.89 32.56
N LYS A 139 8.96 2.68 32.59
CA LYS A 139 9.60 1.51 33.19
C LYS A 139 10.14 1.78 34.61
N LYS A 140 9.93 3.00 35.13
CA LYS A 140 10.29 3.44 36.47
C LYS A 140 9.03 3.58 37.32
#